data_AF-A0A392QH00-F1
#
_entry.id   AF-A0A392QH00-F1
#
_cell.length_a   1.000
_cell.length_b   1.000
_cell.length_c   1.000
_cell.angle_alpha   90.00
_cell.angle_beta   90.00
_cell.angle_gamma   90.00
#
_symmetry.space_group_name_H-M   'P 1'
#
loop_
_entity.id
_entity.type
_entity.pdbx_description
1 polymer ?
#
loop_
_entity_poly.entity_id
_entity_poly.type
_entity_poly.pdbx_seq_one_letter_code
_entity_poly.pdbx_strand_id
1 'polypeptide(L)' 'MIISGVRLVRGIVKDVKAQKIILNDGTEVPYGLLVWSTGVGPSPIIQSLDLPKAPGGRIGVDEWLRVPSVQDVFSI' A
#
# COMPACT_ATOMS: atom_id res chain seq x y z
N MET A 1 -15.23 15.61 8.94
CA MET A 1 -15.12 16.37 10.20
C MET A 1 -13.95 17.34 10.08
N ILE A 2 -14.13 18.61 10.45
CA ILE A 2 -13.03 19.58 10.50
C ILE A 2 -12.64 19.74 11.97
N ILE A 3 -11.36 19.54 12.29
CA ILE A 3 -10.80 19.67 13.64
C ILE A 3 -9.58 20.57 13.52
N SER A 4 -9.58 21.71 14.21
CA SER A 4 -8.44 22.64 14.20
C SER A 4 -7.98 23.07 12.79
N GLY A 5 -8.93 23.25 11.85
CA GLY A 5 -8.63 23.60 10.45
C GLY A 5 -8.24 22.42 9.55
N VAL A 6 -8.17 21.20 10.09
CA VAL A 6 -7.84 19.98 9.34
C VAL A 6 -9.11 19.23 8.95
N ARG A 7 -9.27 18.91 7.67
CA ARG A 7 -10.35 18.04 7.17
C ARG A 7 -9.86 16.61 7.08
N LEU A 8 -10.39 15.72 7.91
CA LEU A 8 -10.12 14.28 7.80
C LEU A 8 -11.12 13.65 6.81
N VAL A 9 -10.57 12.93 5.82
CA VAL A 9 -11.34 12.20 4.79
C VAL A 9 -10.85 10.76 4.74
N ARG A 10 -11.77 9.81 4.83
CA ARG A 10 -11.48 8.38 4.63
C ARG A 10 -11.76 8.05 3.17
N GLY A 11 -10.75 7.62 2.43
CA GLY A 11 -10.88 7.22 1.03
C GLY A 11 -9.56 6.67 0.49
N ILE A 12 -9.62 5.99 -0.65
CA ILE A 12 -8.44 5.47 -1.33
C ILE A 12 -8.12 6.42 -2.48
N VAL A 13 -6.88 6.92 -2.52
CA VAL A 13 -6.41 7.73 -3.66
C VAL A 13 -6.30 6.82 -4.88
N LYS A 14 -7.02 7.16 -5.95
CA LYS A 14 -7.00 6.44 -7.23
C LYS A 14 -6.06 7.09 -8.24
N ASP A 15 -5.99 8.41 -8.26
CA ASP A 15 -5.19 9.16 -9.24
C ASP A 15 -4.69 10.47 -8.63
N VAL A 16 -3.53 10.93 -9.08
CA VAL A 16 -2.91 12.20 -8.65
C VAL A 16 -2.68 13.07 -9.89
N LYS A 17 -3.30 14.24 -9.90
CA LYS A 17 -3.16 15.27 -10.93
C LYS A 17 -2.42 16.46 -10.34
N ALA A 18 -1.89 17.34 -11.19
CA ALA A 18 -1.05 18.46 -10.77
C ALA A 18 -1.58 19.30 -9.58
N GLN A 19 -2.91 19.47 -9.45
CA GLN A 19 -3.53 20.33 -8.43
C GLN A 19 -4.65 19.64 -7.64
N LYS A 20 -4.83 18.32 -7.80
CA LYS A 20 -5.87 17.56 -7.11
C LYS A 20 -5.56 16.07 -7.07
N ILE A 21 -6.08 15.40 -6.04
CA ILE A 21 -6.19 13.93 -6.04
C ILE A 21 -7.63 13.53 -6.39
N ILE A 22 -7.78 12.37 -7.01
CA ILE A 22 -9.08 11.73 -7.28
C ILE A 22 -9.16 10.48 -6.41
N LEU A 23 -10.20 10.39 -5.59
CA LEU A 23 -10.48 9.22 -4.77
C LEU A 23 -11.18 8.14 -5.59
N ASN A 24 -11.18 6.92 -5.08
CA ASN A 24 -11.78 5.76 -5.75
C ASN A 24 -13.30 5.87 -5.96
N ASP A 25 -13.99 6.69 -5.18
CA ASP A 25 -15.42 7.03 -5.34
C ASP A 25 -15.67 8.19 -6.32
N GLY A 26 -14.61 8.73 -6.95
CA GLY A 26 -14.70 9.86 -7.88
C GLY A 26 -14.58 11.24 -7.21
N THR A 27 -14.52 11.32 -5.87
CA THR A 27 -14.33 12.59 -5.16
C THR A 27 -13.01 13.25 -5.55
N GLU A 28 -13.05 14.53 -5.85
CA GLU A 28 -11.87 15.34 -6.11
C GLU A 28 -11.48 16.16 -4.88
N VAL A 29 -10.19 16.13 -4.51
CA VAL A 29 -9.65 16.93 -3.39
C VAL A 29 -8.54 17.83 -3.91
N PRO A 30 -8.75 19.16 -3.97
CA PRO A 30 -7.74 20.10 -4.46
C PRO A 30 -6.60 20.26 -3.46
N TYR A 31 -5.39 20.54 -3.96
CA TYR A 31 -4.23 20.82 -3.12
C TYR A 31 -3.30 21.85 -3.79
N GLY A 32 -2.53 22.58 -2.97
CA GLY A 32 -1.39 23.39 -3.42
C GLY A 32 -0.03 22.68 -3.23
N LEU A 33 0.08 21.85 -2.18
CA LEU A 33 1.22 20.97 -1.90
C LEU A 33 0.69 19.59 -1.51
N LEU A 34 1.24 18.54 -2.12
CA LEU A 34 0.94 17.16 -1.79
C LEU A 34 2.11 16.56 -1.00
N VAL A 35 1.85 16.18 0.26
CA VAL A 35 2.75 15.34 1.06
C VAL A 35 2.11 13.95 1.14
N TRP A 36 2.79 12.92 0.63
CA TRP A 36 2.23 11.57 0.55
C TRP A 36 3.21 10.49 1.02
N SER A 37 2.68 9.43 1.63
CA SER A 37 3.31 8.13 1.69
C SER A 37 2.51 7.22 0.76
N THR A 38 3.02 6.91 -0.42
CA THR A 38 2.29 6.08 -1.40
C THR A 38 1.99 4.69 -0.85
N GLY A 39 1.03 4.02 -1.48
CA GLY A 39 0.97 2.56 -1.39
C GLY A 39 2.23 1.94 -2.02
N VAL A 40 2.77 0.90 -1.39
CA VAL A 40 3.91 0.13 -1.91
C VAL A 40 3.42 -1.29 -2.17
N GLY A 41 3.52 -1.74 -3.43
CA GLY A 41 3.22 -3.11 -3.83
C GLY A 41 4.47 -4.01 -3.79
N PRO A 42 4.31 -5.34 -3.88
CA PRO A 42 5.44 -6.26 -4.00
C PRO A 42 6.21 -6.00 -5.30
N SER A 43 7.54 -6.11 -5.25
CA SER A 43 8.37 -5.98 -6.45
C SER A 43 8.15 -7.15 -7.43
N PRO A 44 8.43 -6.99 -8.73
CA PRO A 44 8.20 -8.04 -9.72
C PRO A 44 8.87 -9.38 -9.39
N ILE A 45 10.08 -9.34 -8.81
CA ILE A 45 10.79 -10.56 -8.37
C ILE A 45 9.97 -11.30 -7.30
N ILE A 46 9.44 -10.60 -6.29
CA ILE A 46 8.62 -11.20 -5.25
C ILE A 46 7.36 -11.82 -5.84
N GLN A 47 6.75 -11.17 -6.85
CA GLN A 47 5.57 -11.71 -7.53
C GLN A 47 5.90 -12.97 -8.34
N SER A 48 7.08 -13.05 -8.95
CA SER A 48 7.50 -14.18 -9.80
C SER A 48 7.92 -15.45 -9.04
N LEU A 49 8.29 -15.31 -7.77
CA LEU A 49 8.71 -16.46 -6.96
C LEU A 49 7.51 -17.35 -6.62
N ASP A 50 7.63 -18.65 -6.90
CA ASP A 50 6.68 -19.69 -6.50
C ASP A 50 6.79 -20.01 -5.00
N LEU A 51 6.52 -18.99 -4.19
CA LEU A 51 6.46 -19.06 -2.73
C LEU A 51 5.08 -18.61 -2.27
N PRO A 52 4.53 -19.19 -1.19
CA PRO A 52 3.29 -18.73 -0.59
C PRO A 52 3.33 -17.22 -0.33
N LYS A 53 2.24 -16.52 -0.65
CA LYS A 53 2.12 -15.06 -0.43
C LYS A 53 1.15 -14.78 0.71
N ALA A 54 1.52 -13.84 1.57
CA ALA A 54 0.62 -13.25 2.55
C ALA A 54 -0.35 -12.26 1.87
N PRO A 55 -1.46 -11.86 2.53
CA PRO A 55 -2.29 -10.75 2.09
C PRO A 55 -1.45 -9.50 1.79
N GLY A 56 -1.66 -8.91 0.61
CA GLY A 56 -0.85 -7.78 0.11
C GLY A 56 0.41 -8.18 -0.67
N GLY A 57 0.63 -9.48 -0.92
CA GLY A 57 1.63 -9.96 -1.90
C GLY A 57 3.06 -10.10 -1.37
N ARG A 58 3.26 -9.94 -0.06
CA ARG A 58 4.54 -10.25 0.62
C ARG A 58 4.77 -11.75 0.66
N ILE A 59 6.02 -12.19 0.89
CA ILE A 59 6.32 -13.60 1.15
C ILE A 59 5.60 -14.01 2.45
N GLY A 60 4.84 -15.10 2.39
CA GLY A 60 4.16 -15.68 3.54
C GLY A 60 5.15 -16.40 4.44
N VAL A 61 5.07 -16.11 5.74
CA VAL A 61 5.94 -16.68 6.77
C VAL A 61 5.13 -17.19 7.96
N ASP A 62 5.72 -18.10 8.72
CA ASP A 62 5.23 -18.52 10.04
C ASP A 62 5.63 -17.53 11.15
N GLU A 63 5.31 -17.85 12.40
CA GLU A 63 5.65 -17.03 13.57
C GLU A 63 7.15 -16.94 13.87
N TRP A 64 7.98 -17.71 13.16
CA TRP A 64 9.44 -17.72 13.25
C TRP A 64 10.11 -17.10 12.01
N LEU A 65 9.34 -16.40 11.17
CA LEU A 65 9.79 -15.74 9.92
C LEU A 65 10.25 -16.69 8.81
N ARG A 66 9.94 -17.99 8.91
CA ARG A 66 10.33 -19.01 7.93
C ARG A 66 9.30 -19.09 6.82
N VAL A 67 9.75 -19.36 5.60
CA VAL A 67 8.86 -19.69 4.48
C VAL A 67 8.45 -21.17 4.58
N PRO A 68 7.19 -21.52 4.86
CA PRO A 68 6.83 -22.89 5.25
C PRO A 68 7.06 -23.96 4.16
N SER A 69 7.17 -23.55 2.90
CA SER A 69 7.34 -24.44 1.74
C SER A 69 8.80 -24.72 1.38
N VAL A 70 9.77 -24.01 1.95
CA VAL A 70 11.18 -24.12 1.59
C VAL A 70 12.06 -24.06 2.84
N GLN A 71 12.95 -25.05 3.00
CA GLN A 71 13.90 -25.07 4.11
C GLN A 71 14.91 -23.94 3.99
N ASP A 72 15.36 -23.41 5.14
CA ASP A 72 16.40 -22.38 5.25
C ASP A 72 16.12 -21.05 4.53
N VAL A 73 14.85 -20.75 4.24
CA VAL A 73 14.42 -19.45 3.68
C VAL A 73 13.61 -18.67 4.70
N PHE A 74 13.98 -17.39 4.86
CA PHE A 74 13.35 -16.44 5.78
C PHE A 74 13.02 -15.13 5.07
N SER A 75 12.02 -14.38 5.56
CA SER A 75 11.64 -13.05 5.04
C SER A 75 11.27 -12.10 6.17
N ILE A 76 11.66 -10.83 6.04
CA ILE A 76 11.40 -9.73 7.01
C ILE A 76 10.87 -8.47 6.33
#